data_AF-A0A9N8IZT6-F1
#
_entry.id   AF-A0A9N8IZT6-F1
#
_cell.length_a   1.000
_cell.length_b   1.000
_cell.length_c   1.000
_cell.angle_alpha   90.00
_cell.angle_beta   90.00
_cell.angle_gamma   90.00
#
_symmetry.space_group_name_H-M   'P 1'
#
loop_
_entity.id
_entity.type
_entity.pdbx_description
1 polymer ?
#
loop_
_entity_poly.entity_id
_entity_poly.type
_entity_poly.pdbx_seq_one_letter_code
_entity_poly.pdbx_strand_id
1 'polypeptide(L)'
;MKKVIIILFLININTIRSQSLENLKKSDTIYILFDHGKSQEKFFEGSINPFYTFFFHNSIYKQFRFKHPITENYERITKQNVFLKNEKNKIIDGNFFSKYNTTELLDFFDNNRILYIIDTDDFVDNNIILKKVIFESTFERGQ
;
A
#
# COMPACT_ATOMS: atom_id res chain seq x y z
N MET A 1 -1.21 -14.35 21.54
CA MET A 1 -0.07 -14.97 20.82
C MET A 1 -0.18 -14.84 19.29
N LYS A 2 -1.36 -14.97 18.65
CA LYS A 2 -1.51 -14.90 17.18
C LYS A 2 -1.13 -13.55 16.53
N LYS A 3 -1.46 -12.40 17.13
CA LYS A 3 -1.00 -11.07 16.66
C LYS A 3 0.53 -10.91 16.70
N VAL A 4 1.20 -11.57 17.66
CA VAL A 4 2.67 -11.51 17.82
C VAL A 4 3.37 -12.26 16.68
N ILE A 5 2.78 -13.32 16.14
CA ILE A 5 3.32 -14.06 14.98
C ILE A 5 3.21 -13.21 13.70
N ILE A 6 2.12 -12.48 13.50
CA ILE A 6 1.96 -11.54 12.38
C ILE A 6 3.02 -10.43 12.49
N ILE A 7 3.23 -9.87 13.68
CA ILE A 7 4.26 -8.84 13.92
C ILE A 7 5.67 -9.38 13.64
N LEU A 8 6.02 -10.58 14.11
CA LEU A 8 7.32 -11.22 13.83
C LEU A 8 7.53 -11.52 12.33
N PHE A 9 6.45 -11.84 11.60
CA PHE A 9 6.50 -12.02 10.16
C PHE A 9 6.75 -10.69 9.44
N LEU A 10 6.08 -9.61 9.86
CA LEU A 10 6.29 -8.26 9.31
C LEU A 10 7.72 -7.73 9.54
N ILE A 11 8.33 -8.03 10.70
CA ILE A 11 9.71 -7.63 11.01
C ILE A 11 10.73 -8.26 10.04
N ASN A 12 10.51 -9.50 9.59
CA ASN A 12 11.39 -10.16 8.62
C ASN A 12 11.24 -9.61 7.19
N ILE A 13 10.11 -8.99 6.86
CA ILE A 13 9.93 -8.35 5.56
C ILE A 13 10.78 -7.07 5.51
N ASN A 14 10.89 -6.34 6.63
CA ASN A 14 11.61 -5.05 6.68
C ASN A 14 13.13 -5.14 6.50
N THR A 15 13.78 -6.26 6.87
CA THR A 15 15.25 -6.39 6.78
C THR A 15 15.78 -6.59 5.35
N ILE A 16 14.91 -6.74 4.35
CA ILE A 16 15.29 -7.03 2.95
C ILE A 16 14.76 -5.95 1.96
N ARG A 17 14.19 -4.84 2.44
CA ARG A 17 13.50 -3.83 1.60
C ARG A 17 14.42 -2.79 0.92
N SER A 18 15.52 -3.22 0.30
CA SER A 18 16.17 -2.39 -0.74
C SER A 18 15.53 -2.67 -2.11
N GLN A 19 14.24 -2.42 -2.24
CA GLN A 19 13.57 -2.46 -3.54
C GLN A 19 13.89 -1.16 -4.28
N SER A 20 14.57 -1.28 -5.44
CA SER A 20 14.75 -0.15 -6.34
C SER A 20 13.45 0.10 -7.09
N LEU A 21 13.11 1.38 -7.28
CA LEU A 21 11.96 1.81 -8.09
C LEU A 21 11.99 1.17 -9.49
N GLU A 22 13.19 1.00 -10.05
CA GLU A 22 13.42 0.40 -11.36
C GLU A 22 12.92 -1.04 -11.49
N ASN A 23 13.10 -1.87 -10.44
CA ASN A 23 12.59 -3.24 -10.46
C ASN A 23 11.07 -3.27 -10.38
N LEU A 24 10.48 -2.39 -9.57
CA LEU A 24 9.03 -2.25 -9.45
C LEU A 24 8.40 -1.73 -10.75
N LYS A 25 9.11 -0.86 -11.50
CA LYS A 25 8.65 -0.33 -12.79
C LYS A 25 8.32 -1.42 -13.81
N LYS A 26 8.94 -2.60 -13.72
CA LYS A 26 8.70 -3.76 -14.61
C LYS A 26 7.46 -4.59 -14.24
N SER A 27 6.81 -4.30 -13.10
CA SER A 27 5.67 -5.09 -12.62
C SER A 27 4.34 -4.43 -12.95
N ASP A 28 3.48 -5.13 -13.68
CA ASP A 28 2.13 -4.63 -14.01
C ASP A 28 1.22 -4.53 -12.79
N THR A 29 1.53 -5.32 -11.74
CA THR A 29 0.78 -5.33 -10.48
C THR A 29 1.67 -4.90 -9.32
N ILE A 30 1.15 -4.01 -8.48
CA ILE A 30 1.81 -3.53 -7.27
C ILE A 30 0.87 -3.74 -6.07
N TYR A 31 1.46 -4.17 -4.96
CA TYR A 31 0.75 -4.37 -3.71
C TYR A 31 1.22 -3.33 -2.71
N ILE A 32 0.28 -2.65 -2.06
CA ILE A 32 0.56 -1.55 -1.14
C ILE A 32 0.17 -2.04 0.25
N LEU A 33 1.16 -2.20 1.13
CA LEU A 33 0.93 -2.57 2.52
C LEU A 33 0.45 -1.36 3.30
N PHE A 34 -0.71 -1.51 3.92
CA PHE A 34 -1.33 -0.53 4.80
C PHE A 34 -1.40 -1.14 6.21
N ASP A 35 -0.48 -0.72 7.07
CA ASP A 35 -0.24 -1.28 8.41
C ASP A 35 -0.76 -0.40 9.55
N HIS A 36 -1.51 0.66 9.23
CA HIS A 36 -2.04 1.64 10.19
C HIS A 36 -0.95 2.31 11.03
N GLY A 37 0.26 2.45 10.47
CA GLY A 37 1.31 3.26 11.08
C GLY A 37 0.90 4.72 11.24
N LYS A 38 1.68 5.50 12.02
CA LYS A 38 1.39 6.91 12.34
C LYS A 38 1.21 7.84 11.12
N SER A 39 1.69 7.42 9.96
CA SER A 39 1.65 8.15 8.68
C SER A 39 0.60 7.60 7.72
N GLN A 40 -0.34 6.80 8.22
CA GLN A 40 -1.32 6.09 7.42
C GLN A 40 -2.71 6.28 8.03
N GLU A 41 -3.65 6.74 7.22
CA GLU A 41 -5.03 6.95 7.65
C GLU A 41 -6.00 6.32 6.65
N LYS A 42 -6.96 5.57 7.19
CA LYS A 42 -8.06 5.01 6.44
C LYS A 42 -9.34 5.74 6.84
N PHE A 43 -9.98 6.38 5.89
CA PHE A 43 -11.24 7.08 6.12
C PHE A 43 -12.27 6.74 5.06
N PHE A 44 -13.52 7.09 5.31
CA PHE A 44 -14.63 6.86 4.40
C PHE A 44 -15.19 8.22 3.99
N GLU A 45 -15.21 8.52 2.69
CA GLU A 45 -15.95 9.67 2.17
C GLU A 45 -17.39 9.23 1.94
N GLY A 46 -18.29 9.71 2.79
CA GLY A 46 -19.65 9.19 2.87
C GLY A 46 -19.70 7.75 3.38
N SER A 47 -20.62 6.95 2.86
CA SER A 47 -20.92 5.60 3.37
C SER A 47 -20.33 4.44 2.55
N ILE A 48 -19.61 4.72 1.45
CA ILE A 48 -19.45 3.69 0.41
C ILE A 48 -17.99 3.37 0.08
N ASN A 49 -17.03 4.30 0.06
CA ASN A 49 -15.69 3.97 -0.46
C ASN A 49 -14.59 4.33 0.55
N PRO A 50 -13.78 3.35 1.02
CA PRO A 50 -12.63 3.66 1.84
C PRO A 50 -11.51 4.26 1.00
N PHE A 51 -10.88 5.26 1.58
CA PHE A 51 -9.65 5.88 1.13
C PHE A 51 -8.52 5.44 2.04
N TYR A 52 -7.40 5.10 1.43
CA TYR A 52 -6.14 4.81 2.11
C TYR A 52 -5.20 5.94 1.80
N THR A 53 -4.80 6.67 2.84
CA THR A 53 -3.95 7.84 2.74
C THR A 53 -2.62 7.58 3.42
N PHE A 54 -1.54 7.90 2.73
CA PHE A 54 -0.18 7.93 3.27
C PHE A 54 0.27 9.39 3.35
N PHE A 55 0.67 9.85 4.53
CA PHE A 55 1.11 11.23 4.77
C PHE A 55 2.49 11.30 5.41
N PHE A 56 3.33 12.18 4.88
CA PHE A 56 4.71 12.33 5.30
C PHE A 56 5.00 13.79 5.61
N HIS A 57 5.49 14.02 6.82
CA HIS A 57 5.88 15.34 7.32
C HIS A 57 7.41 15.38 7.42
N ASN A 58 8.07 15.60 6.28
CA ASN A 58 9.50 15.94 6.26
C ASN A 58 9.65 17.46 6.07
N SER A 59 10.68 17.93 5.36
CA SER A 59 10.79 19.34 4.93
C SER A 59 9.62 19.80 4.04
N ILE A 60 8.88 18.85 3.49
CA ILE A 60 7.73 19.04 2.62
C ILE A 60 6.63 18.10 3.12
N TYR A 61 5.39 18.60 3.21
CA TYR A 61 4.23 17.76 3.46
C TYR A 61 3.85 17.05 2.16
N LYS A 62 3.79 15.72 2.20
CA LYS A 62 3.34 14.88 1.07
C LYS A 62 2.17 14.02 1.50
N GLN A 63 1.19 13.89 0.62
CA GLN A 63 0.04 13.00 0.77
C GLN A 63 -0.13 12.16 -0.50
N PHE A 64 -0.38 10.87 -0.34
CA PHE A 64 -0.77 9.95 -1.42
C PHE A 64 -2.06 9.27 -1.05
N ARG A 65 -3.06 9.30 -1.94
CA ARG A 65 -4.39 8.78 -1.68
C ARG A 65 -4.78 7.70 -2.67
N PHE A 66 -5.27 6.59 -2.15
CA PHE A 66 -5.78 5.46 -2.91
C PHE A 66 -7.24 5.21 -2.55
N LYS A 67 -8.08 5.01 -3.57
CA LYS A 67 -9.51 4.76 -3.41
C LYS A 67 -9.81 3.30 -3.73
N HIS A 68 -10.50 2.60 -2.84
CA HIS A 68 -11.15 1.34 -3.18
C HIS A 68 -12.61 1.62 -3.54
N PRO A 69 -12.98 1.64 -4.83
CA PRO A 69 -14.38 1.76 -5.23
C PRO A 69 -15.13 0.46 -4.90
N ILE A 70 -16.31 0.56 -4.30
CA ILE A 70 -17.19 -0.56 -3.91
C ILE A 70 -18.27 -0.82 -4.98
N THR A 71 -18.04 -0.41 -6.23
CA THR A 71 -18.97 -0.81 -7.31
C THR A 71 -18.86 -2.33 -7.55
N GLU A 72 -19.92 -2.95 -8.07
CA GLU A 72 -20.12 -4.41 -8.19
C GLU A 72 -18.98 -5.16 -8.92
N ASN A 73 -18.06 -4.45 -9.57
CA ASN A 73 -16.96 -5.00 -10.37
C ASN A 73 -15.57 -4.89 -9.71
N TYR A 74 -15.43 -4.35 -8.50
CA TYR A 74 -14.11 -4.22 -7.86
C TYR A 74 -13.73 -5.43 -7.01
N GLU A 75 -12.71 -6.10 -7.51
CA GLU A 75 -12.23 -7.39 -7.03
C GLU A 75 -11.65 -7.31 -5.62
N ARG A 76 -12.19 -8.13 -4.72
CA ARG A 76 -11.53 -8.53 -3.48
C ARG A 76 -11.00 -9.94 -3.68
N ILE A 77 -9.69 -10.12 -3.50
CA ILE A 77 -9.05 -11.42 -3.67
C ILE A 77 -8.52 -11.89 -2.33
N THR A 78 -8.97 -13.06 -1.88
CA THR A 78 -8.39 -13.71 -0.71
C THR A 78 -7.15 -14.50 -1.11
N LYS A 79 -6.04 -14.30 -0.39
CA LYS A 79 -4.79 -15.04 -0.57
C LYS A 79 -4.29 -15.57 0.77
N GLN A 80 -3.57 -16.68 0.77
CA GLN A 80 -2.88 -17.16 1.98
C GLN A 80 -1.65 -16.31 2.28
N ASN A 81 -1.24 -16.22 3.55
CA ASN A 81 -0.09 -15.42 4.01
C ASN A 81 1.24 -15.74 3.29
N VAL A 82 1.42 -16.96 2.76
CA VAL A 82 2.61 -17.31 1.94
C VAL A 82 2.75 -16.42 0.71
N PHE A 83 1.65 -15.85 0.23
CA PHE A 83 1.63 -14.85 -0.83
C PHE A 83 2.57 -13.68 -0.56
N LEU A 84 2.61 -13.17 0.69
CA LEU A 84 3.47 -12.04 1.06
C LEU A 84 4.94 -12.36 0.86
N LYS A 85 5.34 -13.62 1.04
CA LYS A 85 6.71 -14.09 0.80
C LYS A 85 7.00 -14.18 -0.70
N ASN A 86 6.05 -14.69 -1.47
CA ASN A 86 6.20 -14.92 -2.91
C ASN A 86 6.23 -13.60 -3.70
N GLU A 87 5.38 -12.65 -3.32
CA GLU A 87 5.25 -11.35 -3.99
C GLU A 87 6.01 -10.22 -3.29
N LYS A 88 6.92 -10.55 -2.36
CA LYS A 88 7.62 -9.56 -1.52
C LYS A 88 8.24 -8.40 -2.30
N ASN A 89 8.75 -8.66 -3.51
CA ASN A 89 9.42 -7.69 -4.36
C ASN A 89 8.46 -6.72 -5.08
N LYS A 90 7.15 -6.95 -4.98
CA LYS A 90 6.08 -6.11 -5.52
C LYS A 90 5.28 -5.42 -4.41
N ILE A 91 5.64 -5.65 -3.14
CA ILE A 91 4.97 -5.07 -1.98
C ILE A 91 5.73 -3.81 -1.54
N ILE A 92 5.11 -2.65 -1.72
CA ILE A 92 5.57 -1.35 -1.21
C ILE A 92 4.86 -0.98 0.10
N ASP A 93 5.47 -0.13 0.91
CA ASP A 93 4.98 0.29 2.23
C ASP A 93 5.20 1.79 2.46
N GLY A 94 4.89 2.30 3.66
CA GLY A 94 5.14 3.69 4.01
C GLY A 94 6.59 4.15 3.80
N ASN A 95 7.59 3.27 4.00
CA ASN A 95 8.99 3.63 3.80
C ASN A 95 9.30 3.89 2.33
N PHE A 96 8.69 3.12 1.42
CA PHE A 96 8.81 3.37 -0.02
C PHE A 96 8.38 4.79 -0.40
N PHE A 97 7.21 5.24 0.07
CA PHE A 97 6.72 6.59 -0.21
C PHE A 97 7.59 7.70 0.41
N SER A 98 8.21 7.44 1.56
CA SER A 98 9.13 8.40 2.19
C SER A 98 10.45 8.58 1.44
N LYS A 99 10.87 7.56 0.66
CA LYS A 99 12.17 7.49 0.00
C LYS A 99 12.22 8.28 -1.32
N TYR A 100 11.13 8.32 -2.06
CA TYR A 100 11.08 8.92 -3.40
C TYR A 100 10.37 10.28 -3.39
N ASN A 101 10.66 11.12 -4.38
CA ASN A 101 9.94 12.38 -4.55
C ASN A 101 8.57 12.16 -5.21
N THR A 102 7.70 13.18 -5.14
CA THR A 102 6.32 13.05 -5.64
C THR A 102 6.28 12.84 -7.16
N THR A 103 7.16 13.49 -7.92
CA THR A 103 7.26 13.30 -9.38
C THR A 103 7.61 11.85 -9.73
N GLU A 104 8.61 11.26 -9.07
CA GLU A 104 8.99 9.86 -9.30
C GLU A 104 7.85 8.88 -9.00
N LEU A 105 7.06 9.18 -7.97
CA LEU A 105 5.93 8.35 -7.56
C LEU A 105 4.72 8.54 -8.48
N LEU A 106 4.45 9.75 -8.95
CA LEU A 106 3.41 10.02 -9.97
C LEU A 106 3.71 9.23 -11.26
N ASP A 107 4.92 9.40 -11.80
CA ASP A 107 5.37 8.65 -12.98
C ASP A 107 5.25 7.14 -12.77
N PHE A 108 5.52 6.67 -11.55
CA PHE A 108 5.39 5.25 -11.21
C PHE A 108 3.93 4.77 -11.28
N PHE A 109 2.98 5.52 -10.72
CA PHE A 109 1.57 5.14 -10.65
C PHE A 109 0.77 5.38 -11.94
N ASP A 110 1.20 6.30 -12.80
CA ASP A 110 0.52 6.64 -14.07
C ASP A 110 0.61 5.54 -15.16
N ASN A 111 1.38 4.48 -14.93
CA ASN A 111 1.67 3.42 -15.92
C ASN A 111 0.55 2.36 -16.10
N ASN A 112 -0.73 2.70 -15.97
CA ASN A 112 -1.86 1.74 -16.08
C ASN A 112 -1.72 0.48 -15.19
N ARG A 113 -1.03 0.62 -14.05
CA ARG A 113 -0.74 -0.52 -13.16
C ARG A 113 -2.00 -0.97 -12.42
N ILE A 114 -2.04 -2.26 -12.10
CA ILE A 114 -3.04 -2.80 -11.19
C ILE A 114 -2.52 -2.63 -9.77
N LEU A 115 -3.24 -1.86 -8.97
CA LEU A 115 -2.90 -1.59 -7.57
C LEU A 115 -3.83 -2.37 -6.64
N TYR A 116 -3.26 -3.04 -5.64
CA TYR A 116 -4.02 -3.63 -4.55
C TYR A 116 -3.53 -3.10 -3.20
N ILE A 117 -4.44 -2.79 -2.29
CA ILE A 117 -4.13 -2.56 -0.88
C ILE A 117 -4.17 -3.91 -0.14
N ILE A 118 -3.14 -4.11 0.69
CA ILE A 118 -3.08 -5.14 1.74
C ILE A 118 -3.26 -4.39 3.06
N ASP A 119 -4.47 -4.39 3.59
CA ASP A 119 -4.79 -3.75 4.88
C ASP A 119 -4.65 -4.79 5.99
N THR A 120 -3.77 -4.53 6.96
CA THR A 120 -3.47 -5.48 8.03
C THR A 120 -4.63 -5.75 8.98
N ASP A 121 -5.62 -4.85 9.04
CA ASP A 121 -6.83 -5.06 9.83
C ASP A 121 -7.74 -6.15 9.24
N ASP A 122 -7.59 -6.46 7.94
CA ASP A 122 -8.39 -7.50 7.27
C ASP A 122 -7.76 -8.90 7.34
N PHE A 123 -6.70 -9.10 8.13
CA PHE A 123 -6.03 -10.40 8.21
C PHE A 123 -6.87 -11.38 9.04
N VAL A 124 -7.31 -12.47 8.42
CA VAL A 124 -8.18 -13.48 9.04
C VAL A 124 -7.63 -14.88 8.79
N ASP A 125 -7.37 -15.63 9.87
CA ASP A 125 -7.01 -17.05 9.85
C ASP A 125 -6.01 -17.44 8.73
N ASN A 126 -4.86 -16.75 8.72
CA ASN A 126 -3.77 -16.89 7.74
C ASN A 126 -4.08 -16.46 6.31
N ASN A 127 -5.17 -15.75 6.10
CA ASN A 127 -5.50 -15.15 4.84
C ASN A 127 -5.38 -13.63 4.92
N ILE A 128 -5.05 -13.05 3.78
CA ILE A 128 -5.08 -11.61 3.51
C ILE A 128 -6.15 -11.33 2.46
N ILE A 129 -6.77 -10.16 2.56
CA ILE A 129 -7.71 -9.66 1.56
C ILE A 129 -6.99 -8.59 0.76
N LEU A 130 -6.85 -8.82 -0.54
CA LEU A 130 -6.35 -7.83 -1.49
C LEU A 130 -7.54 -7.01 -2.00
N LYS A 131 -7.47 -5.68 -1.86
CA LYS A 131 -8.50 -4.76 -2.34
C LYS A 131 -7.96 -3.98 -3.52
N LYS A 132 -8.52 -4.15 -4.72
CA LYS A 132 -8.10 -3.37 -5.88
C LYS A 132 -8.39 -1.88 -5.65
N VAL A 133 -7.42 -1.01 -5.89
CA VAL A 133 -7.54 0.44 -5.70
C VAL A 133 -7.15 1.22 -6.95
N ILE A 134 -7.58 2.47 -6.99
CA ILE A 134 -7.13 3.48 -7.94
C ILE A 134 -6.29 4.50 -7.18
N PHE A 135 -5.17 4.92 -7.75
CA PHE A 135 -4.44 6.08 -7.29
C PHE A 135 -5.24 7.34 -7.64
N GLU A 136 -5.70 8.08 -6.63
CA GLU A 136 -6.62 9.20 -6.83
C GLU A 136 -5.88 10.53 -6.93
N SER A 137 -4.98 10.80 -5.98
CA SER A 137 -4.30 12.08 -5.92
C SER A 137 -3.03 12.02 -5.09
N THR A 138 -2.18 13.00 -5.35
CA THR A 138 -1.11 13.42 -4.45
C THR A 138 -1.26 14.89 -4.11
N PHE A 139 -0.83 15.28 -2.92
CA PHE A 139 -0.71 16.66 -2.51
C PHE A 139 0.68 16.88 -1.93
N GLU A 140 1.38 17.90 -2.44
CA GLU A 140 2.69 18.29 -1.95
C GLU A 140 2.67 19.79 -1.60
N ARG A 141 3.14 20.15 -0.39
CA ARG A 141 3.26 21.54 0.06
C ARG A 141 4.56 21.75 0.82
N GLY A 142 5.39 22.67 0.33
CA GLY A 142 6.55 23.18 1.06
C GLY A 142 6.12 23.96 2.30
N GLN A 143 6.91 23.88 3.38
CA GLN A 143 6.71 24.72 4.56
C GLN A 143 6.96 26.20 4.24
#